data_AF-A0A928VYJ8-F1
#
_entry.id   AF-A0A928VYJ8-F1
#
_cell.length_a   1.000
_cell.length_b   1.000
_cell.length_c   1.000
_cell.angle_alpha   90.00
_cell.angle_beta   90.00
_cell.angle_gamma   90.00
#
_symmetry.space_group_name_H-M   'P 1'
#
loop_
_entity.id
_entity.type
_entity.pdbx_description
1 polymer ?
#
loop_
_entity_poly.entity_id
_entity_poly.type
_entity_poly.pdbx_seq_one_letter_code
_entity_poly.pdbx_strand_id
1 'polypeptide(L)'
;RLGVDIIRGWGKVAAPQKVTVETPEGEKTITANHIILAPGSIPFVPPGIEIDGKTVFTSDDALKLETLPPWVAIIGSGYIGLEFADVYSALGCEITTIEALDTLMPTFDPDIAKIAKRVLLDSRDIEAHAGVLAQKVTPGHPVTIELADMKTREVVDVLEVDACLVATGRIPHTENLNLAAVGVETDRRGFIPVDDNLAVVANGEPMPNLWAIGDATGKMMLAHVASAQGVAVVETICGRPRQVDYRSIPAAAFTHPEISFVGLTEPQAKELGETEGFEVATARTYFKANSKALAEKETDGLAKLVYRQDTGELLGAHIIGIHAADLIQEAANAIADRQSVNDLAFNVHTHPTLSEVLDEAYKRALAPH
;
A
#
# COMPACT_ATOMS: atom_id res chain seq x y z
N ARG A 1 12.63 11.11 28.03
CA ARG A 1 12.56 9.67 27.66
C ARG A 1 11.20 9.15 28.09
N LEU A 2 10.51 8.38 27.27
CA LEU A 2 9.10 7.99 27.46
C LEU A 2 8.88 6.91 28.54
N GLY A 3 9.92 6.47 29.27
CA GLY A 3 9.78 5.43 30.30
C GLY A 3 9.48 4.03 29.75
N VAL A 4 9.85 3.75 28.50
CA VAL A 4 9.64 2.46 27.85
C VAL A 4 10.88 1.58 28.04
N ASP A 5 10.67 0.37 28.55
CA ASP A 5 11.69 -0.68 28.61
C ASP A 5 11.81 -1.39 27.27
N ILE A 6 13.04 -1.55 26.77
CA ILE A 6 13.34 -2.24 25.52
C ILE A 6 14.02 -3.56 25.83
N ILE A 7 13.36 -4.66 25.49
CA ILE A 7 13.88 -6.01 25.67
C ILE A 7 14.21 -6.56 24.29
N ARG A 8 15.50 -6.83 24.05
CA ARG A 8 15.99 -7.34 22.76
C ARG A 8 15.95 -8.87 22.77
N GLY A 9 15.12 -9.43 21.91
CA GLY A 9 14.95 -10.87 21.77
C GLY A 9 13.69 -11.22 20.99
N TRP A 10 13.47 -12.51 20.77
CA TRP A 10 12.26 -12.98 20.09
C TRP A 10 11.15 -13.26 21.10
N GLY A 11 10.04 -12.53 20.99
CA GLY A 11 8.88 -12.66 21.88
C GLY A 11 7.87 -13.70 21.38
N LYS A 12 7.39 -14.57 22.27
CA LYS A 12 6.34 -15.58 21.99
C LYS A 12 5.24 -15.48 23.04
N VAL A 13 3.98 -15.60 22.62
CA VAL A 13 2.86 -15.71 23.56
C VAL A 13 2.98 -17.06 24.26
N ALA A 14 3.14 -17.06 25.59
CA ALA A 14 3.34 -18.29 26.35
C ALA A 14 2.05 -18.77 27.04
N ALA A 15 1.23 -17.82 27.48
CA ALA A 15 -0.07 -18.03 28.11
C ALA A 15 -0.83 -16.68 28.10
N PRO A 16 -2.12 -16.63 28.51
CA PRO A 16 -2.80 -15.36 28.70
C PRO A 16 -1.96 -14.40 29.55
N GLN A 17 -1.78 -13.17 29.08
CA GLN A 17 -1.02 -12.12 29.77
C GLN A 17 0.45 -12.47 30.08
N LYS A 18 1.04 -13.46 29.39
CA LYS A 18 2.43 -13.89 29.55
C LYS A 18 3.15 -14.04 28.20
N VAL A 19 4.34 -13.45 28.11
CA VAL A 19 5.23 -13.54 26.95
C VAL A 19 6.57 -14.11 27.39
N THR A 20 7.12 -15.08 26.66
CA THR A 20 8.54 -15.46 26.78
C THR A 20 9.35 -14.70 25.75
N VAL A 21 10.54 -14.26 26.14
CA VAL A 21 11.48 -13.57 25.25
C VAL A 21 12.80 -14.31 25.28
N GLU A 22 13.19 -14.84 24.13
CA GLU A 22 14.50 -15.46 23.95
C GLU A 22 15.54 -14.35 23.76
N THR A 23 16.40 -14.16 24.77
CA THR A 23 17.46 -13.14 24.76
C THR A 23 18.84 -13.79 24.64
N PRO A 24 19.90 -13.05 24.28
CA PRO A 24 21.27 -13.58 24.29
C PRO A 24 21.73 -14.16 25.65
N GLU A 25 21.08 -13.75 26.74
CA GLU A 25 21.38 -14.20 28.11
C GLU A 25 20.52 -15.40 28.56
N GLY A 26 19.62 -15.88 27.70
CA GLY A 26 18.64 -16.93 27.99
C GLY A 26 17.19 -16.45 27.87
N GLU A 27 16.26 -17.36 28.15
CA GLU A 27 14.82 -17.08 28.10
C GLU A 27 14.37 -16.26 29.32
N LYS A 28 13.59 -15.20 29.08
CA LYS A 28 12.95 -14.38 30.12
C LYS A 28 11.43 -14.48 29.97
N THR A 29 10.71 -14.64 31.08
CA THR A 29 9.24 -14.60 31.09
C THR A 29 8.76 -13.26 31.62
N ILE A 30 7.86 -12.61 30.89
CA ILE A 30 7.26 -11.31 31.22
C ILE A 30 5.76 -11.51 31.39
N THR A 31 5.19 -10.90 32.44
CA THR A 31 3.75 -10.80 32.64
C THR A 31 3.29 -9.38 32.38
N ALA A 32 2.18 -9.20 31.66
CA ALA A 32 1.65 -7.89 31.31
C ALA A 32 0.13 -7.86 31.39
N ASN A 33 -0.46 -6.75 31.84
CA ASN A 33 -1.91 -6.59 31.89
C ASN A 33 -2.56 -6.64 30.50
N HIS A 34 -1.86 -6.18 29.47
CA HIS A 34 -2.28 -6.29 28.07
C HIS A 34 -1.08 -6.64 27.20
N ILE A 35 -1.34 -7.37 26.12
CA ILE A 35 -0.35 -7.72 25.09
C ILE A 35 -0.87 -7.17 23.76
N ILE A 36 -0.02 -6.42 23.05
CA ILE A 36 -0.30 -5.92 21.69
C ILE A 36 0.71 -6.59 20.76
N LEU A 37 0.20 -7.38 19.81
CA LEU A 37 0.99 -8.05 18.79
C LEU A 37 1.18 -7.10 17.59
N ALA A 38 2.43 -6.77 17.29
CA ALA A 38 2.79 -5.93 16.14
C ALA A 38 4.00 -6.50 15.38
N PRO A 39 3.95 -7.78 14.93
CA PRO A 39 5.11 -8.45 14.32
C PRO A 39 5.40 -7.98 12.88
N GLY A 40 4.50 -7.20 12.28
CA GLY A 40 4.64 -6.68 10.93
C GLY A 40 4.41 -7.73 9.84
N SER A 41 5.10 -7.56 8.72
CA SER A 41 5.04 -8.40 7.52
C SER A 41 6.43 -8.62 6.94
N ILE A 42 6.53 -9.59 6.04
CA ILE A 42 7.73 -9.89 5.24
C ILE A 42 7.37 -9.91 3.74
N PRO A 43 8.35 -9.73 2.84
CA PRO A 43 8.14 -9.90 1.40
C PRO A 43 7.52 -11.26 1.08
N PHE A 44 6.52 -11.28 0.20
CA PHE A 44 5.98 -12.53 -0.32
C PHE A 44 6.76 -12.97 -1.55
N VAL A 45 7.27 -14.20 -1.54
CA VAL A 45 7.92 -14.83 -2.68
C VAL A 45 7.01 -15.93 -3.22
N PRO A 46 6.46 -15.78 -4.43
CA PRO A 46 5.64 -16.80 -5.07
C PRO A 46 6.38 -18.13 -5.24
N PRO A 47 5.67 -19.27 -5.18
CA PRO A 47 6.26 -20.57 -5.50
C PRO A 47 6.90 -20.57 -6.90
N GLY A 48 8.07 -21.21 -7.02
CA GLY A 48 8.83 -21.28 -8.29
C GLY A 48 9.93 -20.23 -8.41
N ILE A 49 10.01 -19.27 -7.49
CA ILE A 49 11.05 -18.24 -7.46
C ILE A 49 12.10 -18.58 -6.40
N GLU A 50 13.35 -18.76 -6.82
CA GLU A 50 14.48 -18.96 -5.91
C GLU A 50 15.18 -17.62 -5.64
N ILE A 51 15.32 -17.24 -4.37
CA ILE A 51 16.00 -16.01 -3.93
C ILE A 51 17.43 -16.35 -3.50
N ASP A 52 18.43 -15.64 -4.03
CA ASP A 52 19.82 -15.72 -3.59
C ASP A 52 20.29 -14.46 -2.83
N GLY A 53 19.45 -13.42 -2.79
CA GLY A 53 19.74 -12.12 -2.16
C GLY A 53 20.81 -11.30 -2.90
N LYS A 54 21.16 -11.68 -4.14
CA LYS A 54 22.22 -11.06 -4.94
C LYS A 54 21.75 -10.76 -6.36
N THR A 55 21.36 -11.79 -7.10
CA THR A 55 20.86 -11.69 -8.48
C THR A 55 19.34 -11.77 -8.50
N VAL A 56 18.73 -12.53 -7.59
CA VAL A 56 17.29 -12.57 -7.38
C VAL A 56 17.02 -12.21 -5.92
N PHE A 57 16.28 -11.14 -5.70
CA PHE A 57 16.20 -10.52 -4.38
C PHE A 57 14.86 -9.82 -4.13
N THR A 58 14.62 -9.48 -2.86
CA THR A 58 13.40 -8.78 -2.43
C THR A 58 13.68 -7.31 -2.14
N SER A 59 12.65 -6.53 -1.80
CA SER A 59 12.83 -5.13 -1.39
C SER A 59 13.72 -4.97 -0.14
N ASP A 60 13.79 -5.99 0.72
CA ASP A 60 14.63 -5.95 1.94
C ASP A 60 16.13 -6.01 1.60
N ASP A 61 16.47 -6.62 0.46
CA ASP A 61 17.83 -6.80 -0.04
C ASP A 61 18.22 -5.69 -1.02
N ALA A 62 17.25 -5.21 -1.82
CA ALA A 62 17.43 -4.18 -2.85
C ALA A 62 18.11 -2.90 -2.30
N LEU A 63 17.78 -2.50 -1.08
CA LEU A 63 18.38 -1.34 -0.40
C LEU A 63 19.85 -1.54 0.02
N LYS A 64 20.37 -2.76 -0.08
CA LYS A 64 21.70 -3.17 0.37
C LYS A 64 22.62 -3.58 -0.78
N LEU A 65 22.18 -3.47 -2.03
CA LEU A 65 22.98 -3.83 -3.20
C LEU A 65 24.26 -2.98 -3.25
N GLU A 66 25.40 -3.66 -3.41
CA GLU A 66 26.70 -2.99 -3.52
C GLU A 66 26.96 -2.44 -4.92
N THR A 67 26.32 -3.02 -5.94
CA THR A 67 26.45 -2.66 -7.35
C THR A 67 25.10 -2.63 -8.03
N LEU A 68 24.93 -1.72 -8.99
CA LEU A 68 23.72 -1.65 -9.80
C LEU A 68 23.78 -2.65 -10.97
N PRO A 69 22.81 -3.58 -11.06
CA PRO A 69 22.68 -4.46 -12.23
C PRO A 69 22.33 -3.65 -13.50
N PRO A 70 22.94 -3.95 -14.66
CA PRO A 70 22.61 -3.24 -15.91
C PRO A 70 21.16 -3.41 -16.36
N TRP A 71 20.61 -4.64 -16.26
CA TRP A 71 19.20 -4.92 -16.58
C TRP A 71 18.49 -5.65 -15.44
N VAL A 72 17.38 -5.08 -14.98
CA VAL A 72 16.55 -5.58 -13.87
C VAL A 72 15.15 -5.95 -14.33
N ALA A 73 14.76 -7.20 -14.12
CA ALA A 73 13.35 -7.58 -14.15
C ALA A 73 12.69 -7.26 -12.79
N ILE A 74 11.53 -6.62 -12.80
CA ILE A 74 10.73 -6.33 -11.59
C ILE A 74 9.42 -7.10 -11.67
N ILE A 75 9.21 -8.05 -10.77
CA ILE A 75 7.97 -8.84 -10.71
C ILE A 75 6.99 -8.16 -9.75
N GLY A 76 5.89 -7.65 -10.30
CA GLY A 76 4.82 -6.94 -9.59
C GLY A 76 4.81 -5.44 -9.92
N SER A 77 3.64 -4.93 -10.31
CA SER A 77 3.43 -3.52 -10.69
C SER A 77 2.76 -2.66 -9.61
N GLY A 78 2.89 -3.07 -8.33
CA GLY A 78 2.41 -2.32 -7.17
C GLY A 78 3.41 -1.24 -6.70
N TYR A 79 3.10 -0.60 -5.56
CA TYR A 79 3.89 0.48 -4.93
C TYR A 79 5.39 0.23 -4.97
N ILE A 80 5.81 -0.88 -4.37
CA ILE A 80 7.22 -1.25 -4.22
C ILE A 80 7.88 -1.40 -5.60
N GLY A 81 7.22 -2.12 -6.52
CA GLY A 81 7.75 -2.34 -7.86
C GLY A 81 7.95 -1.03 -8.63
N LEU A 82 6.97 -0.12 -8.56
CA LEU A 82 7.05 1.19 -9.21
C LEU A 82 8.13 2.09 -8.61
N GLU A 83 8.25 2.15 -7.28
CA GLU A 83 9.28 2.95 -6.60
C GLU A 83 10.69 2.47 -6.95
N PHE A 84 10.92 1.14 -6.97
CA PHE A 84 12.21 0.60 -7.40
C PHE A 84 12.44 0.77 -8.90
N ALA A 85 11.40 0.67 -9.74
CA ALA A 85 11.52 0.98 -11.17
C ALA A 85 11.96 2.44 -11.37
N ASP A 86 11.39 3.36 -10.61
CA ASP A 86 11.77 4.77 -10.65
C ASP A 86 13.23 4.99 -10.24
N VAL A 87 13.63 4.43 -9.09
CA VAL A 87 15.02 4.53 -8.58
C VAL A 87 16.02 3.91 -9.56
N TYR A 88 15.79 2.69 -10.03
CA TYR A 88 16.73 2.00 -10.91
C TYR A 88 16.81 2.63 -12.29
N SER A 89 15.69 3.12 -12.84
CA SER A 89 15.67 3.86 -14.11
C SER A 89 16.49 5.14 -13.99
N ALA A 90 16.30 5.90 -12.90
CA ALA A 90 17.05 7.13 -12.65
C ALA A 90 18.56 6.89 -12.46
N LEU A 91 18.94 5.70 -11.99
CA LEU A 91 20.33 5.27 -11.86
C LEU A 91 20.90 4.62 -13.13
N GLY A 92 20.11 4.53 -14.20
CA GLY A 92 20.54 4.09 -15.53
C GLY A 92 20.41 2.59 -15.80
N CYS A 93 19.64 1.87 -14.99
CA CYS A 93 19.33 0.45 -15.26
C CYS A 93 18.27 0.35 -16.36
N GLU A 94 18.41 -0.63 -17.25
CA GLU A 94 17.33 -1.12 -18.10
C GLU A 94 16.35 -1.91 -17.24
N ILE A 95 15.03 -1.78 -17.49
CA ILE A 95 14.00 -2.39 -16.65
C ILE A 95 12.94 -3.08 -17.51
N THR A 96 12.57 -4.28 -17.08
CA THR A 96 11.38 -4.99 -17.56
C THR A 96 10.45 -5.28 -16.38
N THR A 97 9.22 -4.77 -16.41
CA THR A 97 8.20 -5.01 -15.38
C THR A 97 7.29 -6.17 -15.78
N ILE A 98 7.00 -7.09 -14.87
CA ILE A 98 6.15 -8.26 -15.10
C ILE A 98 4.99 -8.26 -14.11
N GLU A 99 3.76 -8.26 -14.61
CA GLU A 99 2.53 -8.30 -13.84
C GLU A 99 1.68 -9.52 -14.23
N ALA A 100 1.30 -10.30 -13.23
CA ALA A 100 0.50 -11.51 -13.44
C ALA A 100 -0.96 -11.17 -13.76
N LEU A 101 -1.48 -10.06 -13.25
CA LEU A 101 -2.85 -9.62 -13.52
C LEU A 101 -2.99 -9.01 -14.92
N ASP A 102 -4.22 -9.05 -15.45
CA ASP A 102 -4.54 -8.62 -16.83
C ASP A 102 -4.19 -7.15 -17.12
N THR A 103 -3.97 -6.34 -16.07
CA THR A 103 -3.60 -4.92 -16.18
C THR A 103 -2.47 -4.57 -15.21
N LEU A 104 -1.54 -3.72 -15.65
CA LEU A 104 -0.58 -3.06 -14.77
C LEU A 104 -1.31 -2.19 -13.75
N MET A 105 -0.70 -2.00 -12.58
CA MET A 105 -1.18 -1.09 -11.54
C MET A 105 -2.64 -1.33 -11.12
N PRO A 106 -3.07 -2.59 -10.90
CA PRO A 106 -4.48 -2.96 -10.79
C PRO A 106 -5.18 -2.41 -9.54
N THR A 107 -4.42 -1.94 -8.54
CA THR A 107 -4.96 -1.36 -7.31
C THR A 107 -5.20 0.15 -7.40
N PHE A 108 -4.66 0.82 -8.42
CA PHE A 108 -4.85 2.25 -8.61
C PHE A 108 -6.14 2.53 -9.38
N ASP A 109 -6.69 3.75 -9.23
CA ASP A 109 -7.79 4.18 -10.09
C ASP A 109 -7.36 4.13 -11.57
N PRO A 110 -8.22 3.65 -12.50
CA PRO A 110 -7.83 3.45 -13.90
C PRO A 110 -7.27 4.69 -14.60
N ASP A 111 -7.74 5.90 -14.25
CA ASP A 111 -7.21 7.13 -14.86
C ASP A 111 -5.81 7.44 -14.37
N ILE A 112 -5.53 7.16 -13.09
CA ILE A 112 -4.20 7.30 -12.50
C ILE A 112 -3.25 6.27 -13.09
N ALA A 113 -3.65 5.00 -13.13
CA ALA A 113 -2.85 3.92 -13.74
C ALA A 113 -2.48 4.25 -15.19
N LYS A 114 -3.39 4.84 -15.96
CA LYS A 114 -3.13 5.28 -17.34
C LYS A 114 -2.08 6.38 -17.44
N ILE A 115 -2.15 7.41 -16.58
CA ILE A 115 -1.14 8.48 -16.56
C ILE A 115 0.21 7.95 -16.03
N ALA A 116 0.18 7.13 -14.98
CA ALA A 116 1.35 6.49 -14.41
C ALA A 116 2.07 5.62 -15.45
N LYS A 117 1.35 4.79 -16.22
CA LYS A 117 1.96 3.98 -17.29
C LYS A 117 2.68 4.87 -18.30
N ARG A 118 2.03 5.94 -18.76
CA ARG A 118 2.60 6.87 -19.74
C ARG A 118 3.87 7.56 -19.22
N VAL A 119 3.83 8.04 -17.98
CA VAL A 119 4.89 8.90 -17.43
C VAL A 119 6.01 8.08 -16.79
N LEU A 120 5.67 7.06 -16.01
CA LEU A 120 6.64 6.27 -15.26
C LEU A 120 7.24 5.12 -16.06
N LEU A 121 6.54 4.60 -17.09
CA LEU A 121 7.03 3.47 -17.88
C LEU A 121 7.35 3.90 -19.32
N ASP A 122 6.34 4.33 -20.08
CA ASP A 122 6.48 4.55 -21.52
C ASP A 122 7.46 5.71 -21.85
N SER A 123 7.45 6.79 -21.07
CA SER A 123 8.35 7.94 -21.30
C SER A 123 9.83 7.67 -20.94
N ARG A 124 10.07 6.54 -20.27
CA ARG A 124 11.38 6.12 -19.76
C ARG A 124 11.89 4.85 -20.43
N ASP A 125 11.22 4.43 -21.51
CA ASP A 125 11.50 3.22 -22.26
C ASP A 125 11.56 1.95 -21.38
N ILE A 126 10.73 1.89 -20.32
CA ILE A 126 10.60 0.69 -19.48
C ILE A 126 9.63 -0.28 -20.14
N GLU A 127 10.10 -1.49 -20.41
CA GLU A 127 9.26 -2.58 -20.91
C GLU A 127 8.32 -3.07 -19.80
N ALA A 128 7.06 -3.38 -20.14
CA ALA A 128 6.09 -3.86 -19.17
C ALA A 128 5.14 -4.90 -19.77
N HIS A 129 5.04 -6.06 -19.11
CA HIS A 129 4.14 -7.14 -19.46
C HIS A 129 3.04 -7.28 -18.41
N ALA A 130 1.79 -7.41 -18.85
CA ALA A 130 0.64 -7.73 -18.01
C ALA A 130 0.00 -9.04 -18.48
N GLY A 131 -0.69 -9.74 -17.58
CA GLY A 131 -1.30 -11.05 -17.85
C GLY A 131 -0.26 -12.19 -17.92
N VAL A 132 0.96 -11.94 -17.44
CA VAL A 132 2.08 -12.88 -17.55
C VAL A 132 2.66 -13.16 -16.17
N LEU A 133 2.72 -14.45 -15.84
CA LEU A 133 3.28 -14.95 -14.59
C LEU A 133 4.75 -15.30 -14.77
N ALA A 134 5.63 -14.78 -13.91
CA ALA A 134 6.95 -15.36 -13.71
C ALA A 134 6.79 -16.73 -13.02
N GLN A 135 6.67 -17.79 -13.80
CA GLN A 135 6.37 -19.15 -13.33
C GLN A 135 7.56 -19.75 -12.59
N LYS A 136 8.77 -19.48 -13.09
CA LYS A 136 10.00 -19.94 -12.49
C LYS A 136 11.09 -18.90 -12.68
N VAL A 137 11.83 -18.61 -11.61
CA VAL A 137 12.96 -17.67 -11.62
C VAL A 137 14.16 -18.39 -11.04
N THR A 138 15.22 -18.52 -11.85
CA THR A 138 16.45 -19.22 -11.47
C THR A 138 17.60 -18.19 -11.36
N PRO A 139 18.20 -18.02 -10.18
CA PRO A 139 19.36 -17.15 -9.98
C PRO A 139 20.56 -17.56 -10.85
N GLY A 140 21.38 -16.58 -11.22
CA GLY A 140 22.56 -16.82 -12.05
C GLY A 140 23.06 -15.59 -12.78
N HIS A 141 24.00 -15.83 -13.70
CA HIS A 141 24.50 -14.84 -14.66
C HIS A 141 24.45 -15.46 -16.07
N PRO A 142 23.32 -15.35 -16.78
CA PRO A 142 22.15 -14.52 -16.46
C PRO A 142 21.19 -15.14 -15.44
N VAL A 143 20.30 -14.32 -14.87
CA VAL A 143 19.07 -14.77 -14.21
C VAL A 143 18.09 -15.18 -15.30
N THR A 144 17.48 -16.36 -15.17
CA THR A 144 16.50 -16.88 -16.14
C THR A 144 15.09 -16.84 -15.55
N ILE A 145 14.15 -16.25 -16.29
CA ILE A 145 12.75 -16.09 -15.90
C ILE A 145 11.84 -16.75 -16.95
N GLU A 146 11.19 -17.84 -16.57
CA GLU A 146 10.16 -18.49 -17.41
C GLU A 146 8.84 -17.72 -17.26
N LEU A 147 8.43 -17.05 -18.34
CA LEU A 147 7.21 -16.26 -18.43
C LEU A 147 6.08 -17.13 -18.96
N ALA A 148 5.01 -17.29 -18.18
CA ALA A 148 3.84 -18.07 -18.55
C ALA A 148 2.60 -17.19 -18.69
N ASP A 149 1.74 -17.50 -19.65
CA ASP A 149 0.41 -16.87 -19.72
C ASP A 149 -0.37 -17.20 -18.44
N MET A 150 -0.94 -16.19 -17.80
CA MET A 150 -1.56 -16.36 -16.49
C MET A 150 -2.80 -17.28 -16.55
N LYS A 151 -3.49 -17.35 -17.70
CA LYS A 151 -4.72 -18.11 -17.89
C LYS A 151 -4.43 -19.55 -18.28
N THR A 152 -3.51 -19.79 -19.21
CA THR A 152 -3.19 -21.15 -19.70
C THR A 152 -2.11 -21.84 -18.87
N ARG A 153 -1.27 -21.07 -18.15
CA ARG A 153 -0.06 -21.52 -17.45
C ARG A 153 1.02 -22.10 -18.36
N GLU A 154 0.88 -21.93 -19.67
CA GLU A 154 1.90 -22.33 -20.64
C GLU A 154 3.01 -21.29 -20.70
N VAL A 155 4.26 -21.73 -20.75
CA VAL A 155 5.42 -20.85 -20.93
C VAL A 155 5.35 -20.25 -22.33
N VAL A 156 5.25 -18.92 -22.39
CA VAL A 156 5.14 -18.14 -23.63
C VAL A 156 6.47 -17.49 -24.01
N ASP A 157 7.35 -17.26 -23.02
CA ASP A 157 8.65 -16.64 -23.25
C ASP A 157 9.65 -17.01 -22.14
N VAL A 158 10.94 -16.78 -22.39
CA VAL A 158 12.01 -16.91 -21.40
C VAL A 158 12.88 -15.65 -21.46
N LEU A 159 12.88 -14.91 -20.35
CA LEU A 159 13.62 -13.68 -20.21
C LEU A 159 14.95 -13.94 -19.47
N GLU A 160 16.06 -13.44 -20.02
CA GLU A 160 17.39 -13.50 -19.41
C GLU A 160 17.87 -12.09 -19.06
N VAL A 161 18.08 -11.81 -17.76
CA VAL A 161 18.47 -10.49 -17.24
C VAL A 161 19.65 -10.60 -16.26
N ASP A 162 20.23 -9.47 -15.86
CA ASP A 162 21.30 -9.46 -14.87
C ASP A 162 20.79 -9.65 -13.43
N ALA A 163 19.57 -9.17 -13.16
CA ALA A 163 18.95 -9.28 -11.85
C ALA A 163 17.42 -9.29 -11.90
N CYS A 164 16.80 -9.80 -10.83
CA CYS A 164 15.36 -9.81 -10.64
C CYS A 164 14.97 -9.34 -9.23
N LEU A 165 14.14 -8.30 -9.16
CA LEU A 165 13.46 -7.87 -7.95
C LEU A 165 12.06 -8.50 -7.86
N VAL A 166 11.81 -9.20 -6.76
CA VAL A 166 10.50 -9.77 -6.43
C VAL A 166 9.71 -8.78 -5.56
N ALA A 167 8.70 -8.13 -6.13
CA ALA A 167 7.87 -7.10 -5.51
C ALA A 167 6.36 -7.47 -5.57
N THR A 168 6.04 -8.74 -5.37
CA THR A 168 4.67 -9.30 -5.49
C THR A 168 3.78 -9.10 -4.26
N GLY A 169 4.11 -8.14 -3.39
CA GLY A 169 3.39 -7.86 -2.15
C GLY A 169 4.04 -8.49 -0.92
N ARG A 170 3.29 -8.51 0.19
CA ARG A 170 3.78 -8.87 1.52
C ARG A 170 2.81 -9.81 2.22
N ILE A 171 3.32 -10.62 3.14
CA ILE A 171 2.56 -11.55 4.00
C ILE A 171 2.84 -11.28 5.48
N PRO A 172 1.91 -11.57 6.38
CA PRO A 172 2.08 -11.27 7.81
C PRO A 172 3.20 -12.12 8.42
N HIS A 173 4.00 -11.54 9.31
CA HIS A 173 5.12 -12.22 9.97
C HIS A 173 4.67 -12.87 11.28
N THR A 174 3.71 -13.79 11.19
CA THR A 174 2.99 -14.35 12.36
C THR A 174 3.49 -15.72 12.79
N GLU A 175 4.41 -16.30 12.02
CA GLU A 175 5.10 -17.53 12.38
C GLU A 175 5.89 -17.36 13.68
N ASN A 176 6.04 -18.44 14.44
CA ASN A 176 6.81 -18.47 15.68
C ASN A 176 6.35 -17.52 16.79
N LEU A 177 5.13 -16.99 16.74
CA LEU A 177 4.51 -16.21 17.82
C LEU A 177 3.83 -17.07 18.90
N ASN A 178 3.69 -18.38 18.64
CA ASN A 178 3.05 -19.35 19.54
C ASN A 178 1.58 -19.02 19.89
N LEU A 179 0.83 -18.49 18.91
CA LEU A 179 -0.58 -18.12 19.06
C LEU A 179 -1.47 -19.30 19.48
N ALA A 180 -1.12 -20.53 19.07
CA ALA A 180 -1.82 -21.75 19.45
C ALA A 180 -1.83 -21.99 20.98
N ALA A 181 -0.82 -21.50 21.72
CA ALA A 181 -0.78 -21.64 23.18
C ALA A 181 -1.90 -20.87 23.91
N VAL A 182 -2.52 -19.91 23.23
CA VAL A 182 -3.70 -19.17 23.72
C VAL A 182 -4.95 -19.45 22.89
N GLY A 183 -4.94 -20.49 22.05
CA GLY A 183 -6.08 -20.91 21.24
C GLY A 183 -6.39 -19.98 20.06
N VAL A 184 -5.42 -19.19 19.61
CA VAL A 184 -5.57 -18.31 18.45
C VAL A 184 -5.03 -19.02 17.20
N GLU A 185 -5.88 -19.10 16.18
CA GLU A 185 -5.52 -19.56 14.85
C GLU A 185 -5.50 -18.37 13.88
N THR A 186 -4.49 -18.32 13.02
CA THR A 186 -4.45 -17.34 11.92
C THR A 186 -5.43 -17.73 10.82
N ASP A 187 -5.81 -16.76 10.00
CA ASP A 187 -6.58 -17.07 8.79
C ASP A 187 -5.76 -17.89 7.77
N ARG A 188 -6.38 -18.27 6.65
CA ARG A 188 -5.74 -19.06 5.59
C ARG A 188 -4.53 -18.37 4.93
N ARG A 189 -4.39 -17.05 5.10
CA ARG A 189 -3.30 -16.23 4.57
C ARG A 189 -2.26 -15.89 5.65
N GLY A 190 -2.45 -16.38 6.88
CA GLY A 190 -1.55 -16.16 8.01
C GLY A 190 -1.86 -14.93 8.86
N PHE A 191 -2.92 -14.16 8.58
CA PHE A 191 -3.24 -12.96 9.35
C PHE A 191 -3.88 -13.31 10.70
N ILE A 192 -3.63 -12.49 11.71
CA ILE A 192 -4.27 -12.62 13.04
C ILE A 192 -5.69 -12.05 12.95
N PRO A 193 -6.74 -12.85 13.20
CA PRO A 193 -8.11 -12.36 13.21
C PRO A 193 -8.31 -11.36 14.35
N VAL A 194 -8.92 -10.22 14.04
CA VAL A 194 -9.24 -9.19 15.02
C VAL A 194 -10.64 -8.61 14.80
N ASP A 195 -11.26 -8.13 15.86
CA ASP A 195 -12.51 -7.36 15.77
C ASP A 195 -12.26 -5.90 15.34
N ASP A 196 -13.30 -5.06 15.36
CA ASP A 196 -13.19 -3.64 14.99
C ASP A 196 -12.46 -2.78 16.03
N ASN A 197 -12.28 -3.30 17.24
CA ASN A 197 -11.46 -2.67 18.28
C ASN A 197 -10.03 -3.23 18.29
N LEU A 198 -9.68 -4.10 17.34
CA LEU A 198 -8.38 -4.74 17.19
C LEU A 198 -8.05 -5.77 18.28
N ALA A 199 -9.06 -6.23 19.04
CA ALA A 199 -8.92 -7.35 19.96
C ALA A 199 -8.78 -8.64 19.13
N VAL A 200 -7.82 -9.49 19.50
CA VAL A 200 -7.62 -10.77 18.82
C VAL A 200 -8.86 -11.65 19.01
N VAL A 201 -9.36 -12.24 17.93
CA VAL A 201 -10.56 -13.10 17.96
C VAL A 201 -10.14 -14.57 17.95
N ALA A 202 -10.68 -15.34 18.90
CA ALA A 202 -10.52 -16.78 18.97
C ALA A 202 -11.90 -17.43 19.20
N ASN A 203 -12.21 -18.50 18.47
CA ASN A 203 -13.51 -19.17 18.53
C ASN A 203 -14.73 -18.24 18.34
N GLY A 204 -14.56 -17.17 17.55
CA GLY A 204 -15.62 -16.19 17.27
C GLY A 204 -15.80 -15.09 18.31
N GLU A 205 -15.02 -15.10 19.40
CA GLU A 205 -15.12 -14.12 20.49
C GLU A 205 -13.81 -13.32 20.66
N PRO A 206 -13.88 -12.04 21.03
CA PRO A 206 -12.70 -11.24 21.31
C PRO A 206 -12.02 -11.74 22.59
N MET A 207 -10.70 -11.95 22.51
CA MET A 207 -9.89 -12.38 23.63
C MET A 207 -9.63 -11.23 24.60
N PRO A 208 -9.76 -11.46 25.92
CA PRO A 208 -9.43 -10.45 26.90
C PRO A 208 -7.92 -10.17 26.88
N ASN A 209 -7.56 -8.89 26.95
CA ASN A 209 -6.19 -8.43 27.14
C ASN A 209 -5.18 -8.77 26.02
N LEU A 210 -5.64 -9.25 24.86
CA LEU A 210 -4.80 -9.57 23.70
C LEU A 210 -5.28 -8.82 22.46
N TRP A 211 -4.37 -8.07 21.84
CA TRP A 211 -4.64 -7.21 20.70
C TRP A 211 -3.64 -7.50 19.58
N ALA A 212 -4.01 -7.20 18.33
CA ALA A 212 -3.06 -7.21 17.21
C ALA A 212 -3.27 -6.01 16.31
N ILE A 213 -2.16 -5.43 15.82
CA ILE A 213 -2.15 -4.22 15.00
C ILE A 213 -1.21 -4.36 13.80
N GLY A 214 -1.33 -3.41 12.88
CA GLY A 214 -0.54 -3.27 11.68
C GLY A 214 -0.75 -4.43 10.71
N ASP A 215 0.26 -4.65 9.90
CA ASP A 215 0.26 -5.60 8.79
C ASP A 215 -0.15 -7.02 9.17
N ALA A 216 0.13 -7.43 10.41
CA ALA A 216 -0.21 -8.75 10.93
C ALA A 216 -1.72 -9.05 10.93
N THR A 217 -2.56 -8.01 10.90
CA THR A 217 -4.03 -8.11 10.88
C THR A 217 -4.60 -8.22 9.47
N GLY A 218 -3.84 -7.80 8.45
CA GLY A 218 -4.31 -7.74 7.06
C GLY A 218 -5.39 -6.68 6.79
N LYS A 219 -5.81 -5.87 7.77
CA LYS A 219 -6.85 -4.83 7.56
C LYS A 219 -6.42 -3.79 6.53
N MET A 220 -5.21 -3.23 6.68
CA MET A 220 -4.56 -2.36 5.68
C MET A 220 -3.06 -2.23 6.03
N MET A 221 -2.19 -2.56 5.08
CA MET A 221 -0.74 -2.73 5.33
C MET A 221 0.04 -1.44 5.03
N LEU A 222 -0.15 -0.42 5.87
CA LEU A 222 0.58 0.86 5.77
C LEU A 222 1.10 1.29 7.15
N ALA A 223 2.24 1.98 7.18
CA ALA A 223 2.91 2.35 8.42
C ALA A 223 2.05 3.27 9.33
N HIS A 224 1.38 4.27 8.73
CA HIS A 224 0.48 5.17 9.46
C HIS A 224 -0.83 4.49 9.89
N VAL A 225 -1.28 3.44 9.19
CA VAL A 225 -2.37 2.58 9.67
C VAL A 225 -1.94 1.88 10.94
N ALA A 226 -0.78 1.21 10.94
CA ALA A 226 -0.26 0.50 12.11
C ALA A 226 -0.12 1.45 13.32
N SER A 227 0.35 2.67 13.08
CA SER A 227 0.46 3.71 14.11
C SER A 227 -0.91 4.13 14.65
N ALA A 228 -1.89 4.40 13.78
CA ALA A 228 -3.26 4.77 14.17
C ALA A 228 -3.96 3.64 14.95
N GLN A 229 -3.77 2.40 14.51
CA GLN A 229 -4.27 1.21 15.20
C GLN A 229 -3.64 1.05 16.59
N GLY A 230 -2.33 1.30 16.74
CA GLY A 230 -1.67 1.31 18.04
C GLY A 230 -2.27 2.35 18.99
N VAL A 231 -2.52 3.57 18.50
CA VAL A 231 -3.21 4.61 19.29
C VAL A 231 -4.62 4.17 19.68
N ALA A 232 -5.40 3.61 18.75
CA ALA A 232 -6.75 3.13 19.00
C ALA A 232 -6.81 2.04 20.08
N VAL A 233 -5.89 1.06 20.04
CA VAL A 233 -5.78 0.02 21.06
C VAL A 233 -5.41 0.61 22.43
N VAL A 234 -4.43 1.51 22.49
CA VAL A 234 -4.01 2.12 23.76
C VAL A 234 -5.13 2.99 24.37
N GLU A 235 -5.84 3.76 23.56
CA GLU A 235 -7.00 4.55 24.00
C GLU A 235 -8.11 3.63 24.54
N THR A 236 -8.37 2.51 23.87
CA THR A 236 -9.31 1.47 24.32
C THR A 236 -8.89 0.86 25.66
N ILE A 237 -7.62 0.49 25.82
CA ILE A 237 -7.05 -0.01 27.08
C ILE A 237 -7.22 1.03 28.21
N CYS A 238 -7.14 2.32 27.89
CA CYS A 238 -7.33 3.41 28.84
C CYS A 238 -8.79 3.81 29.08
N GLY A 239 -9.77 3.03 28.57
CA GLY A 239 -11.20 3.29 28.76
C GLY A 239 -11.77 4.40 27.87
N ARG A 240 -11.09 4.76 26.78
CA ARG A 240 -11.52 5.76 25.78
C ARG A 240 -11.58 5.11 24.38
N PRO A 241 -12.49 4.15 24.14
CA PRO A 241 -12.49 3.39 22.90
C PRO A 241 -12.57 4.30 21.68
N ARG A 242 -11.73 4.02 20.68
CA ARG A 242 -11.66 4.76 19.43
C ARG A 242 -11.43 3.79 18.28
N GLN A 243 -12.17 3.96 17.19
CA GLN A 243 -12.01 3.17 15.98
C GLN A 243 -11.19 3.94 14.94
N VAL A 244 -10.47 3.20 14.13
CA VAL A 244 -9.76 3.75 12.97
C VAL A 244 -10.75 3.90 11.82
N ASP A 245 -10.87 5.10 11.25
CA ASP A 245 -11.66 5.29 10.03
C ASP A 245 -10.80 4.95 8.80
N TYR A 246 -10.95 3.72 8.31
CA TYR A 246 -10.17 3.22 7.17
C TYR A 246 -10.51 3.93 5.85
N ARG A 247 -11.65 4.62 5.76
CA ARG A 247 -12.08 5.32 4.54
C ARG A 247 -11.23 6.55 4.26
N SER A 248 -10.73 7.18 5.32
CA SER A 248 -9.95 8.41 5.26
C SER A 248 -8.45 8.18 5.35
N ILE A 249 -7.97 6.94 5.19
CA ILE A 249 -6.53 6.65 5.23
C ILE A 249 -5.92 6.94 3.87
N PRO A 250 -5.05 7.95 3.73
CA PRO A 250 -4.36 8.19 2.48
C PRO A 250 -3.29 7.13 2.25
N ALA A 251 -2.92 6.90 0.99
CA ALA A 251 -1.76 6.11 0.60
C ALA A 251 -1.03 6.82 -0.54
N ALA A 252 0.24 6.47 -0.71
CA ALA A 252 1.08 7.01 -1.76
C ALA A 252 2.07 5.97 -2.28
N ALA A 253 2.45 6.12 -3.54
CA ALA A 253 3.67 5.57 -4.12
C ALA A 253 4.60 6.75 -4.43
N PHE A 254 5.81 6.71 -3.89
CA PHE A 254 6.78 7.81 -3.92
C PHE A 254 7.65 7.78 -5.18
N THR A 255 7.00 7.71 -6.34
CA THR A 255 7.64 7.82 -7.66
C THR A 255 7.81 9.29 -8.08
N HIS A 256 8.46 9.54 -9.22
CA HIS A 256 8.53 10.87 -9.86
C HIS A 256 7.77 10.93 -11.20
N PRO A 257 6.56 11.53 -11.27
CA PRO A 257 5.82 12.17 -10.19
C PRO A 257 5.22 11.17 -9.21
N GLU A 258 4.85 11.66 -8.02
CA GLU A 258 4.23 10.87 -6.96
C GLU A 258 2.81 10.44 -7.37
N ILE A 259 2.37 9.32 -6.82
CA ILE A 259 0.97 8.88 -6.89
C ILE A 259 0.43 8.84 -5.48
N SER A 260 -0.79 9.33 -5.26
CA SER A 260 -1.48 9.25 -3.98
C SER A 260 -2.97 9.06 -4.16
N PHE A 261 -3.63 8.51 -3.16
CA PHE A 261 -5.07 8.36 -3.16
C PHE A 261 -5.62 8.18 -1.73
N VAL A 262 -6.92 8.41 -1.58
CA VAL A 262 -7.69 8.12 -0.38
C VAL A 262 -9.11 7.74 -0.78
N GLY A 263 -9.75 6.86 -0.02
CA GLY A 263 -11.11 6.41 -0.29
C GLY A 263 -11.23 5.46 -1.48
N LEU A 264 -12.38 5.48 -2.14
CA LEU A 264 -12.75 4.52 -3.20
C LEU A 264 -12.20 4.95 -4.57
N THR A 265 -11.74 3.98 -5.35
CA THR A 265 -11.57 4.13 -6.80
C THR A 265 -12.92 4.31 -7.50
N GLU A 266 -12.95 4.86 -8.72
CA GLU A 266 -14.22 5.01 -9.46
C GLU A 266 -14.97 3.68 -9.65
N PRO A 267 -14.32 2.55 -10.02
CA PRO A 267 -15.00 1.25 -10.09
C PRO A 267 -15.61 0.79 -8.76
N GLN A 268 -14.86 0.91 -7.66
CA GLN A 268 -15.35 0.53 -6.32
C GLN A 268 -16.51 1.41 -5.86
N ALA A 269 -16.45 2.71 -6.13
CA ALA A 269 -17.54 3.61 -5.79
C ALA A 269 -18.81 3.29 -6.59
N LYS A 270 -18.68 2.94 -7.88
CA LYS A 270 -19.81 2.51 -8.71
C LYS A 270 -20.46 1.23 -8.20
N GLU A 271 -19.67 0.21 -7.85
CA GLU A 271 -20.17 -1.03 -7.24
C GLU A 271 -20.90 -0.76 -5.92
N LEU A 272 -20.36 0.14 -5.09
CA LEU A 272 -21.03 0.58 -3.87
C LEU A 272 -22.35 1.31 -4.16
N GLY A 273 -22.36 2.23 -5.13
CA GLY A 273 -23.54 2.97 -5.54
C GLY A 273 -24.65 2.07 -6.10
N GLU A 274 -24.29 1.02 -6.84
CA GLU A 274 -25.24 -0.02 -7.29
C GLU A 274 -25.85 -0.79 -6.11
N THR A 275 -25.07 -1.04 -5.06
CA THR A 275 -25.51 -1.77 -3.87
C THR A 275 -26.37 -0.91 -2.94
N GLU A 276 -26.02 0.36 -2.75
CA GLU A 276 -26.66 1.27 -1.79
C GLU A 276 -27.72 2.20 -2.43
N GLY A 277 -27.80 2.24 -3.76
CA GLY A 277 -28.84 2.97 -4.49
C GLY A 277 -28.54 4.46 -4.71
N PHE A 278 -27.29 4.81 -5.03
CA PHE A 278 -26.90 6.17 -5.41
C PHE A 278 -26.03 6.20 -6.67
N GLU A 279 -26.07 7.33 -7.39
CA GLU A 279 -25.22 7.55 -8.57
C GLU A 279 -23.86 8.16 -8.17
N VAL A 280 -22.81 7.78 -8.90
CA VAL A 280 -21.44 8.26 -8.69
C VAL A 280 -21.02 9.17 -9.84
N ALA A 281 -20.48 10.33 -9.49
CA ALA A 281 -19.90 11.29 -10.42
C ALA A 281 -18.38 11.42 -10.19
N THR A 282 -17.69 11.97 -11.19
CA THR A 282 -16.23 12.20 -11.12
C THR A 282 -15.85 13.56 -11.68
N ALA A 283 -14.88 14.22 -11.06
CA ALA A 283 -14.30 15.47 -11.53
C ALA A 283 -12.79 15.31 -11.73
N ARG A 284 -12.24 15.94 -12.78
CA ARG A 284 -10.83 15.80 -13.18
C ARG A 284 -10.19 17.16 -13.43
N THR A 285 -8.98 17.34 -12.92
CA THR A 285 -8.09 18.49 -13.20
C THR A 285 -6.70 18.01 -13.53
N TYR A 286 -5.98 18.79 -14.33
CA TYR A 286 -4.65 18.40 -14.82
C TYR A 286 -3.61 19.41 -14.37
N PHE A 287 -2.43 18.91 -13.96
CA PHE A 287 -1.32 19.74 -13.49
C PHE A 287 -0.83 20.72 -14.58
N LYS A 288 -0.97 20.38 -15.86
CA LYS A 288 -0.66 21.26 -17.00
C LYS A 288 -1.41 22.61 -17.02
N ALA A 289 -2.52 22.72 -16.29
CA ALA A 289 -3.29 23.96 -16.15
C ALA A 289 -2.99 24.71 -14.83
N ASN A 290 -2.19 24.12 -13.93
CA ASN A 290 -1.84 24.73 -12.66
C ASN A 290 -0.62 25.66 -12.81
N SER A 291 -0.75 26.87 -12.28
CA SER A 291 0.26 27.93 -12.42
C SER A 291 1.59 27.59 -11.71
N LYS A 292 1.53 26.93 -10.56
CA LYS A 292 2.71 26.51 -9.79
C LYS A 292 3.44 25.36 -10.48
N ALA A 293 2.71 24.36 -10.97
CA ALA A 293 3.27 23.25 -11.75
C ALA A 293 3.97 23.74 -13.04
N LEU A 294 3.36 24.71 -13.74
CA LEU A 294 3.98 25.38 -14.89
C LEU A 294 5.28 26.11 -14.52
N ALA A 295 5.29 26.80 -13.38
CA ALA A 295 6.47 27.51 -12.88
C ALA A 295 7.62 26.55 -12.51
N GLU A 296 7.29 25.34 -12.02
CA GLU A 296 8.26 24.29 -11.68
C GLU A 296 8.66 23.40 -12.86
N LYS A 297 7.99 23.56 -14.02
CA LYS A 297 8.16 22.73 -15.22
C LYS A 297 7.83 21.25 -14.99
N GLU A 298 6.94 20.98 -14.05
CA GLU A 298 6.53 19.65 -13.63
C GLU A 298 5.02 19.52 -13.81
N THR A 299 4.60 19.42 -15.08
CA THR A 299 3.19 19.54 -15.48
C THR A 299 2.47 18.21 -15.71
N ASP A 300 3.20 17.10 -15.65
CA ASP A 300 2.60 15.77 -15.77
C ASP A 300 1.81 15.45 -14.51
N GLY A 301 0.51 15.19 -14.69
CA GLY A 301 -0.33 14.83 -13.58
C GLY A 301 -1.82 15.05 -13.80
N LEU A 302 -2.60 14.45 -12.91
CA LEU A 302 -4.05 14.47 -12.84
C LEU A 302 -4.45 14.42 -11.35
N ALA A 303 -5.41 15.23 -10.94
CA ALA A 303 -6.23 14.93 -9.78
C ALA A 303 -7.64 14.53 -10.22
N LYS A 304 -8.18 13.52 -9.57
CA LYS A 304 -9.51 12.97 -9.81
C LYS A 304 -10.26 12.86 -8.49
N LEU A 305 -11.47 13.37 -8.47
CA LEU A 305 -12.43 13.19 -7.38
C LEU A 305 -13.49 12.17 -7.80
N VAL A 306 -13.94 11.39 -6.83
CA VAL A 306 -15.04 10.44 -6.93
C VAL A 306 -16.04 10.79 -5.83
N TYR A 307 -17.28 11.08 -6.16
CA TYR A 307 -18.26 11.60 -5.20
C TYR A 307 -19.68 11.14 -5.54
N ARG A 308 -20.56 11.19 -4.53
CA ARG A 308 -21.99 10.90 -4.71
C ARG A 308 -22.68 12.04 -5.47
N GLN A 309 -23.44 11.71 -6.50
CA GLN A 309 -24.13 12.71 -7.32
C GLN A 309 -25.31 13.37 -6.58
N ASP A 310 -25.97 12.66 -5.68
CA ASP A 310 -27.17 13.12 -4.95
C ASP A 310 -26.86 14.12 -3.82
N THR A 311 -25.72 13.94 -3.15
CA THR A 311 -25.33 14.65 -1.92
C THR A 311 -24.03 15.45 -2.07
N GLY A 312 -23.22 15.12 -3.07
CA GLY A 312 -21.87 15.62 -3.23
C GLY A 312 -20.86 15.03 -2.25
N GLU A 313 -21.21 14.06 -1.39
CA GLU A 313 -20.28 13.44 -0.44
C GLU A 313 -19.05 12.91 -1.19
N LEU A 314 -17.86 13.34 -0.77
CA LEU A 314 -16.60 12.89 -1.34
C LEU A 314 -16.35 11.43 -0.93
N LEU A 315 -16.22 10.53 -1.91
CA LEU A 315 -16.00 9.09 -1.70
C LEU A 315 -14.55 8.69 -1.90
N GLY A 316 -13.83 9.43 -2.74
CA GLY A 316 -12.42 9.17 -3.01
C GLY A 316 -11.75 10.31 -3.76
N ALA A 317 -10.43 10.41 -3.60
CA ALA A 317 -9.58 11.31 -4.34
C ALA A 317 -8.32 10.59 -4.76
N HIS A 318 -7.84 10.85 -5.97
CA HIS A 318 -6.68 10.18 -6.55
C HIS A 318 -5.85 11.22 -7.31
N ILE A 319 -4.55 11.27 -7.04
CA ILE A 319 -3.66 12.30 -7.55
C ILE A 319 -2.39 11.63 -8.06
N ILE A 320 -1.98 11.97 -9.28
CA ILE A 320 -0.61 11.76 -9.77
C ILE A 320 -0.05 13.11 -10.16
N GLY A 321 1.13 13.46 -9.67
CA GLY A 321 1.75 14.76 -9.89
C GLY A 321 2.78 15.08 -8.80
N ILE A 322 3.50 16.19 -8.96
CA ILE A 322 4.43 16.65 -7.92
C ILE A 322 3.69 16.95 -6.62
N HIS A 323 4.27 16.54 -5.49
CA HIS A 323 3.70 16.67 -4.15
C HIS A 323 2.32 16.00 -3.95
N ALA A 324 1.96 15.01 -4.77
CA ALA A 324 0.69 14.29 -4.62
C ALA A 324 0.52 13.73 -3.20
N ALA A 325 1.59 13.19 -2.59
CA ALA A 325 1.56 12.62 -1.25
C ALA A 325 1.23 13.64 -0.14
N ASP A 326 1.56 14.92 -0.34
CA ASP A 326 1.18 15.99 0.58
C ASP A 326 -0.25 16.49 0.31
N LEU A 327 -0.59 16.66 -0.98
CA LEU A 327 -1.89 17.18 -1.41
C LEU A 327 -3.06 16.31 -0.98
N ILE A 328 -2.88 14.98 -1.00
CA ILE A 328 -3.95 14.03 -0.69
C ILE A 328 -4.50 14.19 0.73
N GLN A 329 -3.71 14.77 1.65
CA GLN A 329 -4.11 14.94 3.03
C GLN A 329 -5.34 15.85 3.18
N GLU A 330 -5.52 16.82 2.29
CA GLU A 330 -6.72 17.68 2.26
C GLU A 330 -7.98 16.84 2.00
N ALA A 331 -7.95 16.00 0.97
CA ALA A 331 -9.05 15.11 0.63
C ALA A 331 -9.29 14.04 1.70
N ALA A 332 -8.22 13.54 2.33
CA ALA A 332 -8.33 12.57 3.42
C ALA A 332 -9.11 13.15 4.61
N ASN A 333 -8.81 14.39 5.00
CA ASN A 333 -9.55 15.09 6.05
C ASN A 333 -11.01 15.34 5.65
N ALA A 334 -11.25 15.74 4.40
CA ALA A 334 -12.59 15.94 3.88
C ALA A 334 -13.44 14.65 3.92
N ILE A 335 -12.86 13.49 3.59
CA ILE A 335 -13.54 12.19 3.68
C ILE A 335 -13.80 11.80 5.15
N ALA A 336 -12.84 12.05 6.05
CA ALA A 336 -13.02 11.81 7.49
C ALA A 336 -14.22 12.59 8.05
N ASP A 337 -14.37 13.83 7.61
CA ASP A 337 -15.46 14.73 8.01
C ASP A 337 -16.74 14.58 7.15
N ARG A 338 -16.76 13.64 6.19
CA ARG A 338 -17.87 13.40 5.23
C ARG A 338 -18.32 14.66 4.49
N GLN A 339 -17.36 15.49 4.09
CA GLN A 339 -17.63 16.76 3.44
C GLN A 339 -18.16 16.57 2.01
N SER A 340 -19.04 17.49 1.61
CA SER A 340 -19.56 17.55 0.25
C SER A 340 -18.62 18.37 -0.64
N VAL A 341 -18.42 17.93 -1.89
CA VAL A 341 -17.75 18.73 -2.92
C VAL A 341 -18.44 20.09 -3.14
N ASN A 342 -19.74 20.17 -2.80
CA ASN A 342 -20.51 21.40 -2.85
C ASN A 342 -20.00 22.47 -1.87
N ASP A 343 -19.51 22.04 -0.71
CA ASP A 343 -18.93 22.94 0.30
C ASP A 343 -17.45 23.18 0.02
N LEU A 344 -16.71 22.12 -0.34
CA LEU A 344 -15.27 22.17 -0.61
C LEU A 344 -14.92 23.13 -1.75
N ALA A 345 -15.79 23.27 -2.76
CA ALA A 345 -15.58 24.15 -3.91
C ALA A 345 -15.52 25.65 -3.55
N PHE A 346 -15.94 26.03 -2.33
CA PHE A 346 -15.90 27.41 -1.84
C PHE A 346 -14.78 27.65 -0.81
N ASN A 347 -13.97 26.63 -0.50
CA ASN A 347 -12.76 26.83 0.29
C ASN A 347 -11.76 27.72 -0.47
N VAL A 348 -10.94 28.44 0.30
CA VAL A 348 -9.92 29.34 -0.28
C VAL A 348 -8.57 28.63 -0.26
N HIS A 349 -8.05 28.34 -1.45
CA HIS A 349 -6.68 27.86 -1.64
C HIS A 349 -5.73 29.02 -1.92
N THR A 350 -4.51 28.92 -1.40
CA THR A 350 -3.46 29.92 -1.64
C THR A 350 -2.98 29.89 -3.09
N HIS A 351 -2.66 31.06 -3.66
CA HIS A 351 -2.18 31.19 -5.04
C HIS A 351 -0.78 31.84 -5.13
N PRO A 352 0.13 31.36 -6.00
CA PRO A 352 0.04 30.10 -6.75
C PRO A 352 0.52 28.90 -5.91
N THR A 353 -0.26 27.82 -5.86
CA THR A 353 0.13 26.56 -5.20
C THR A 353 -0.38 25.33 -5.94
N LEU A 354 0.18 24.17 -5.61
CA LEU A 354 -0.27 22.89 -6.19
C LEU A 354 -1.62 22.44 -5.63
N SER A 355 -2.01 22.90 -4.43
CA SER A 355 -3.32 22.58 -3.85
C SER A 355 -4.48 23.13 -4.66
N GLU A 356 -4.24 24.15 -5.49
CA GLU A 356 -5.23 24.65 -6.46
C GLU A 356 -5.66 23.57 -7.49
N VAL A 357 -4.91 22.47 -7.64
CA VAL A 357 -5.34 21.33 -8.46
C VAL A 357 -6.58 20.66 -7.85
N LEU A 358 -6.66 20.55 -6.52
CA LEU A 358 -7.83 20.04 -5.81
C LEU A 358 -8.97 21.07 -5.79
N ASP A 359 -8.65 22.35 -5.54
CA ASP A 359 -9.61 23.47 -5.63
C ASP A 359 -10.40 23.46 -6.95
N GLU A 360 -9.67 23.42 -8.08
CA GLU A 360 -10.27 23.34 -9.40
C GLU A 360 -11.07 22.04 -9.61
N ALA A 361 -10.69 20.95 -8.94
CA ALA A 361 -11.42 19.69 -9.04
C ALA A 361 -12.76 19.77 -8.30
N TYR A 362 -12.78 20.38 -7.11
CA TYR A 362 -14.02 20.64 -6.37
C TYR A 362 -14.94 21.60 -7.15
N LYS A 363 -14.40 22.69 -7.70
CA LYS A 363 -15.18 23.62 -8.55
C LYS A 363 -15.73 22.97 -9.81
N ARG A 364 -14.97 22.06 -10.43
CA ARG A 364 -15.46 21.28 -11.59
C ARG A 364 -16.55 20.29 -11.22
N ALA A 365 -16.55 19.76 -10.01
CA ALA A 365 -17.61 18.88 -9.52
C ALA A 365 -18.98 19.58 -9.44
N LEU A 366 -18.99 20.92 -9.31
CA LEU A 366 -20.19 21.75 -9.35
C LEU A 366 -20.69 22.08 -10.76
N ALA A 367 -19.84 21.94 -11.78
CA ALA A 367 -20.21 22.31 -13.13
C ALA A 367 -21.21 21.29 -13.69
N PRO A 368 -22.31 21.72 -14.33
CA PRO A 368 -23.24 20.79 -14.97
C PRO A 368 -22.50 19.98 -16.05
N HIS A 369 -22.59 18.66 -15.96
CA HIS A 369 -22.04 17.71 -16.94
C HIS A 369 -22.91 17.60 -18.20
#